data_AF-A0A2H0G6A4-F1
#
_entry.id   AF-A0A2H0G6A4-F1
#
_cell.length_a   1.000
_cell.length_b   1.000
_cell.length_c   1.000
_cell.angle_alpha   90.00
_cell.angle_beta   90.00
_cell.angle_gamma   90.00
#
_symmetry.space_group_name_H-M   'P 1'
#
loop_
_entity.id
_entity.type
_entity.pdbx_description
1 polymer ?
#
loop_
_entity_poly.entity_id
_entity_poly.type
_entity_poly.pdbx_seq_one_letter_code
_entity_poly.pdbx_strand_id
1 'polypeptide(L)'
;MAFPLLAQASVGGAGMLGGRHDFATRSMFMAAQTATAGVGTNQVGLCTYCHTPHQAQTTSLLWNRLPATQSYNWDETLTTGGTTYASIAPTYKGASVKCLACHDGVVSIGDAGVYKQAARTGAASLNTYKVGDSGGKSLLNMIGSGGNMAGNHPIGMPYPLGNAANTYNSITTGSNVTLAEWVATPTVSAPLANGVKLYQDNGGVITAGTAAGKTGMECSSCHDVHNKSSNDDLMLRGKLNGSTQGDGYICLQCHVK
;
A
#
# COMPACT_ATOMS: atom_id res chain seq x y z
N MET A 1 25.80 4.61 -24.68
CA MET A 1 24.57 5.33 -25.04
C MET A 1 23.71 5.43 -23.80
N ALA A 2 23.61 6.62 -23.22
CA ALA A 2 22.76 6.86 -22.05
C ALA A 2 21.31 6.88 -22.51
N PHE A 3 20.49 5.96 -22.01
CA PHE A 3 19.04 6.05 -22.18
C PHE A 3 18.55 7.27 -21.39
N PRO A 4 17.80 8.20 -22.01
CA PRO A 4 17.19 9.28 -21.26
C PRO A 4 16.18 8.66 -20.30
N LEU A 5 16.39 8.86 -19.01
CA LEU A 5 15.42 8.54 -17.98
C LEU A 5 14.26 9.51 -18.13
N LEU A 6 13.26 9.17 -18.96
CA LEU A 6 11.98 9.87 -18.94
C LEU A 6 11.28 9.51 -17.63
N ALA A 7 11.61 10.25 -16.57
CA ALA A 7 10.72 10.40 -15.42
C ALA A 7 9.50 11.18 -15.90
N GLN A 8 8.50 10.46 -16.41
CA GLN A 8 7.16 11.03 -16.52
C GLN A 8 6.63 11.13 -15.10
N ALA A 9 6.78 12.29 -14.48
CA ALA A 9 6.05 12.64 -13.27
C ALA A 9 4.56 12.40 -13.57
N SER A 10 3.91 11.57 -12.77
CA SER A 10 2.48 11.32 -12.97
C SER A 10 1.74 12.63 -12.75
N VAL A 11 0.96 13.07 -13.73
CA VAL A 11 -0.05 14.09 -13.46
C VAL A 11 -1.00 13.48 -12.43
N GLY A 12 -1.08 14.10 -11.25
CA GLY A 12 -1.94 13.62 -10.16
C GLY A 12 -3.32 13.19 -10.69
N GLY A 13 -3.81 12.06 -10.21
CA GLY A 13 -5.07 11.46 -10.64
C GLY A 13 -4.91 10.28 -11.59
N ALA A 14 -3.72 9.98 -12.13
CA ALA A 14 -3.52 8.79 -12.96
C ALA A 14 -3.57 7.47 -12.17
N GLY A 15 -3.26 7.49 -10.86
CA GLY A 15 -3.30 6.33 -9.97
C GLY A 15 -2.38 5.20 -10.45
N MET A 16 -2.93 4.01 -10.66
CA MET A 16 -2.17 2.89 -11.23
C MET A 16 -1.72 3.12 -12.68
N LEU A 17 -2.48 3.88 -13.48
CA LEU A 17 -2.23 4.04 -14.91
C LEU A 17 -0.92 4.81 -15.16
N GLY A 18 -0.06 4.27 -16.01
CA GLY A 18 1.25 4.84 -16.28
C GLY A 18 2.21 4.80 -15.10
N GLY A 19 1.85 4.13 -13.99
CA GLY A 19 2.69 3.96 -12.80
C GLY A 19 3.48 2.65 -12.79
N ARG A 20 4.11 2.31 -11.67
CA ARG A 20 4.79 1.01 -11.47
C ARG A 20 3.82 -0.16 -11.27
N HIS A 21 2.58 0.12 -10.88
CA HIS A 21 1.52 -0.87 -10.75
C HIS A 21 0.61 -0.90 -11.99
N ASP A 22 1.05 -0.30 -13.11
CA ASP A 22 0.37 -0.46 -14.38
C ASP A 22 0.77 -1.79 -15.03
N PHE A 23 0.07 -2.85 -14.68
CA PHE A 23 0.31 -4.18 -15.25
C PHE A 23 -0.41 -4.40 -16.59
N ALA A 24 -1.27 -3.45 -17.01
CA ALA A 24 -2.06 -3.57 -18.23
C ALA A 24 -1.33 -2.95 -19.43
N THR A 25 -0.68 -1.79 -19.24
CA THR A 25 -0.11 -0.99 -20.32
C THR A 25 1.42 -0.87 -20.28
N ARG A 26 2.08 -1.05 -19.12
CA ARG A 26 3.54 -0.94 -19.00
C ARG A 26 4.22 -2.31 -19.02
N SER A 27 5.16 -2.46 -19.95
CA SER A 27 5.95 -3.68 -20.17
C SER A 27 7.11 -3.89 -19.17
N MET A 28 7.39 -2.91 -18.29
CA MET A 28 8.62 -2.92 -17.48
C MET A 28 8.73 -4.10 -16.50
N PHE A 29 7.61 -4.64 -16.00
CA PHE A 29 7.57 -5.87 -15.17
C PHE A 29 7.14 -7.11 -15.96
N MET A 30 6.84 -6.96 -17.25
CA MET A 30 6.44 -8.05 -18.15
C MET A 30 7.62 -8.55 -19.00
N ALA A 31 8.70 -7.77 -19.13
CA ALA A 31 9.90 -8.13 -19.89
C ALA A 31 10.78 -9.19 -19.19
N ALA A 32 10.58 -9.44 -17.88
CA ALA A 32 11.26 -10.50 -17.12
C ALA A 32 10.55 -11.87 -17.24
N GLN A 33 9.59 -12.02 -18.16
CA GLN A 33 8.91 -13.29 -18.42
C GLN A 33 9.82 -14.24 -19.22
N THR A 34 10.55 -15.10 -18.53
CA THR A 34 11.05 -16.34 -19.12
C THR A 34 10.03 -17.46 -18.87
N ALA A 35 9.44 -17.92 -19.97
CA ALA A 35 8.70 -19.16 -20.13
C ALA A 35 7.23 -19.23 -19.64
N THR A 36 6.37 -19.41 -20.65
CA THR A 36 5.02 -19.99 -20.64
C THR A 36 3.85 -18.99 -20.49
N ALA A 37 3.16 -18.78 -21.61
CA ALA A 37 2.00 -17.91 -21.84
C ALA A 37 2.30 -16.40 -21.76
N GLY A 38 2.84 -15.86 -22.86
CA GLY A 38 2.88 -14.42 -23.10
C GLY A 38 1.46 -13.84 -23.09
N VAL A 39 1.03 -13.38 -21.92
CA VAL A 39 -0.12 -12.50 -21.80
C VAL A 39 0.37 -11.15 -22.29
N GLY A 40 0.04 -10.82 -23.55
CA GLY A 40 0.43 -9.54 -24.14
C GLY A 40 -0.06 -8.37 -23.29
N THR A 41 0.68 -7.28 -23.27
CA THR A 41 0.18 -5.97 -22.79
C THR A 41 -1.19 -5.73 -23.43
N ASN A 42 -2.18 -5.31 -22.66
CA ASN A 42 -3.60 -5.14 -23.02
C ASN A 42 -4.51 -6.39 -23.00
N GLN A 43 -4.01 -7.58 -22.64
CA GLN A 43 -4.90 -8.75 -22.50
C GLN A 43 -5.53 -8.90 -21.11
N VAL A 44 -5.03 -8.22 -20.08
CA VAL A 44 -5.54 -8.25 -18.71
C VAL A 44 -5.84 -6.81 -18.28
N GLY A 45 -7.03 -6.59 -17.71
CA GLY A 45 -7.43 -5.26 -17.25
C GLY A 45 -6.65 -4.80 -16.03
N LEU A 46 -6.47 -3.48 -15.88
CA LEU A 46 -5.72 -2.87 -14.78
C LEU A 46 -6.16 -3.36 -13.39
N CYS A 47 -7.47 -3.51 -13.20
CA CYS A 47 -8.05 -3.95 -11.92
C CYS A 47 -8.02 -5.47 -11.72
N THR A 48 -7.81 -6.27 -12.77
CA THR A 48 -8.02 -7.72 -12.74
C THR A 48 -7.02 -8.47 -11.84
N TYR A 49 -5.82 -7.90 -11.65
CA TYR A 49 -4.82 -8.43 -10.72
C TYR A 49 -5.23 -8.27 -9.24
N CYS A 50 -6.18 -7.38 -8.95
CA CYS A 50 -6.68 -7.10 -7.60
C CYS A 50 -8.12 -7.56 -7.39
N HIS A 51 -8.95 -7.51 -8.43
CA HIS A 51 -10.40 -7.72 -8.35
C HIS A 51 -10.88 -8.68 -9.44
N THR A 52 -11.89 -9.49 -9.12
CA THR A 52 -12.60 -10.34 -10.09
C THR A 52 -14.09 -10.23 -9.86
N PRO A 53 -14.94 -10.10 -10.88
CA PRO A 53 -16.38 -10.06 -10.69
C PRO A 53 -16.95 -11.32 -10.03
N HIS A 54 -16.35 -12.49 -10.30
CA HIS A 54 -16.81 -13.79 -9.79
C HIS A 54 -15.62 -14.66 -9.32
N GLN A 55 -15.89 -15.56 -8.37
CA GLN A 55 -14.89 -16.49 -7.82
C GLN A 55 -13.70 -15.79 -7.16
N ALA A 56 -13.95 -14.64 -6.53
CA ALA A 56 -12.97 -13.97 -5.70
C ALA A 56 -12.60 -14.82 -4.48
N GLN A 57 -11.37 -14.66 -4.00
CA GLN A 57 -10.90 -15.30 -2.77
C GLN A 57 -11.67 -14.80 -1.54
N THR A 58 -12.08 -13.53 -1.57
CA THR A 58 -12.95 -12.95 -0.55
C THR A 58 -14.08 -12.15 -1.20
N THR A 59 -15.29 -12.21 -0.64
CA THR A 59 -16.41 -11.36 -1.06
C THR A 59 -16.14 -9.89 -0.78
N SER A 60 -15.39 -9.58 0.28
CA SER A 60 -14.90 -8.22 0.54
C SER A 60 -14.04 -7.73 -0.62
N LEU A 61 -14.51 -6.65 -1.27
CA LEU A 61 -13.94 -6.03 -2.46
C LEU A 61 -13.75 -6.97 -3.66
N LEU A 62 -14.31 -8.18 -3.63
CA LEU A 62 -14.08 -9.21 -4.63
C LEU A 62 -12.59 -9.42 -4.94
N TRP A 63 -11.78 -9.53 -3.89
CA TRP A 63 -10.33 -9.64 -3.98
C TRP A 63 -9.88 -10.88 -4.77
N ASN A 64 -9.14 -10.66 -5.84
CA ASN A 64 -8.70 -11.68 -6.79
C ASN A 64 -7.26 -12.13 -6.56
N ARG A 65 -6.82 -12.22 -5.31
CA ARG A 65 -5.48 -12.71 -4.98
C ARG A 65 -5.50 -13.60 -3.76
N LEU A 66 -4.59 -14.56 -3.73
CA LEU A 66 -4.34 -15.33 -2.52
C LEU A 66 -3.84 -14.40 -1.39
N PRO A 67 -4.22 -14.67 -0.13
CA PRO A 67 -3.71 -13.92 1.00
C PRO A 67 -2.19 -14.13 1.15
N ALA A 68 -1.51 -13.14 1.72
CA ALA A 68 -0.12 -13.31 2.14
C ALA A 68 -0.03 -14.48 3.14
N THR A 69 1.01 -15.30 3.02
CA THR A 69 1.21 -16.48 3.88
C THR A 69 2.16 -16.23 5.04
N GLN A 70 2.80 -15.06 5.07
CA GLN A 70 3.80 -14.66 6.06
C GLN A 70 3.37 -13.42 6.84
N SER A 71 3.98 -13.22 8.00
CA SER A 71 3.84 -11.98 8.79
C SER A 71 4.86 -10.93 8.36
N TYR A 72 4.50 -9.66 8.52
CA TYR A 72 5.36 -8.52 8.24
C TYR A 72 5.69 -7.78 9.51
N ASN A 73 6.97 -7.56 9.76
CA ASN A 73 7.47 -6.99 11.02
C ASN A 73 8.48 -5.88 10.73
N TRP A 74 8.48 -4.88 11.62
CA TRP A 74 9.53 -3.88 11.67
C TRP A 74 10.76 -4.45 12.40
N ASP A 75 11.90 -3.79 12.19
CA ASP A 75 13.18 -4.07 12.82
C ASP A 75 13.25 -3.60 14.28
N GLU A 76 12.31 -2.77 14.70
CA GLU A 76 12.14 -2.29 16.06
C GLU A 76 10.86 -2.82 16.70
N THR A 77 10.87 -2.96 18.03
CA THR A 77 9.71 -3.43 18.81
C THR A 77 8.87 -2.30 19.40
N LEU A 78 9.48 -1.15 19.70
CA LEU A 78 8.80 0.05 20.19
C LEU A 78 9.36 1.32 19.54
N THR A 79 8.47 2.27 19.24
CA THR A 79 8.84 3.65 18.93
C THR A 79 9.44 4.34 20.15
N THR A 80 10.16 5.46 19.95
CA THR A 80 10.65 6.31 21.05
C THR A 80 9.54 6.80 21.99
N GLY A 81 8.32 6.99 21.46
CA GLY A 81 7.14 7.36 22.24
C GLY A 81 6.51 6.21 23.05
N GLY A 82 7.05 4.99 22.96
CA GLY A 82 6.57 3.81 23.68
C GLY A 82 5.40 3.09 22.99
N THR A 83 5.06 3.42 21.75
CA THR A 83 4.08 2.67 20.96
C THR A 83 4.75 1.42 20.39
N THR A 84 4.21 0.24 20.65
CA THR A 84 4.69 -1.02 20.06
C THR A 84 4.49 -1.04 18.55
N TYR A 85 5.48 -1.43 17.77
CA TYR A 85 5.30 -1.61 16.32
C TYR A 85 4.35 -2.79 16.03
N ALA A 86 3.54 -2.64 14.99
CA ALA A 86 2.61 -3.68 14.59
C ALA A 86 3.33 -4.90 14.01
N SER A 87 2.71 -6.08 14.19
CA SER A 87 2.98 -7.23 13.35
C SER A 87 1.78 -7.45 12.44
N ILE A 88 1.99 -7.38 11.14
CA ILE A 88 0.91 -7.60 10.16
C ILE A 88 0.90 -9.08 9.81
N ALA A 89 0.15 -9.85 10.57
CA ALA A 89 -0.02 -11.29 10.33
C ALA A 89 -0.95 -11.56 9.13
N PRO A 90 -0.93 -12.77 8.53
CA PRO A 90 -1.90 -13.19 7.52
C PRO A 90 -3.37 -13.03 7.92
N THR A 91 -3.65 -13.11 9.23
CA THR A 91 -4.99 -12.97 9.81
C THR A 91 -5.41 -11.51 10.02
N TYR A 92 -4.52 -10.55 9.79
CA TYR A 92 -4.81 -9.13 9.92
C TYR A 92 -5.89 -8.71 8.90
N LYS A 93 -6.80 -7.85 9.35
CA LYS A 93 -8.01 -7.47 8.59
C LYS A 93 -7.92 -6.07 7.97
N GLY A 94 -6.84 -5.34 8.22
CA GLY A 94 -6.64 -4.00 7.68
C GLY A 94 -6.31 -3.99 6.20
N ALA A 95 -6.42 -2.81 5.56
CA ALA A 95 -6.24 -2.70 4.11
C ALA A 95 -4.83 -3.08 3.63
N SER A 96 -3.81 -2.94 4.49
CA SER A 96 -2.41 -3.20 4.12
C SER A 96 -2.13 -4.64 3.70
N VAL A 97 -2.87 -5.64 4.21
CA VAL A 97 -2.66 -7.05 3.80
C VAL A 97 -2.94 -7.29 2.31
N LYS A 98 -3.75 -6.43 1.68
CA LYS A 98 -4.03 -6.51 0.25
C LYS A 98 -2.83 -6.05 -0.58
N CYS A 99 -2.15 -5.00 -0.15
CA CYS A 99 -0.89 -4.55 -0.75
C CYS A 99 0.21 -5.60 -0.50
N LEU A 100 0.30 -6.06 0.75
CA LEU A 100 1.32 -7.02 1.19
C LEU A 100 1.17 -8.38 0.53
N ALA A 101 -0.02 -8.78 0.08
CA ALA A 101 -0.15 -9.97 -0.76
C ALA A 101 0.77 -9.90 -1.98
N CYS A 102 0.82 -8.77 -2.70
CA CYS A 102 1.76 -8.62 -3.83
C CYS A 102 3.21 -8.39 -3.40
N HIS A 103 3.39 -7.71 -2.27
CA HIS A 103 4.69 -7.31 -1.73
C HIS A 103 5.35 -8.39 -0.84
N ASP A 104 4.82 -9.61 -0.83
CA ASP A 104 5.33 -10.72 -0.02
C ASP A 104 6.72 -11.22 -0.48
N GLY A 105 7.06 -10.98 -1.74
CA GLY A 105 8.29 -11.44 -2.38
C GLY A 105 8.33 -12.93 -2.69
N VAL A 106 7.23 -13.64 -2.48
CA VAL A 106 7.14 -15.10 -2.67
C VAL A 106 6.13 -15.45 -3.77
N VAL A 107 4.99 -14.75 -3.81
CA VAL A 107 3.89 -14.98 -4.74
C VAL A 107 3.99 -13.99 -5.89
N SER A 108 3.88 -14.49 -7.12
CA SER A 108 4.08 -13.67 -8.31
C SER A 108 2.95 -12.64 -8.48
N ILE A 109 3.26 -11.46 -9.03
CA ILE A 109 2.27 -10.40 -9.29
C ILE A 109 1.09 -10.92 -10.11
N GLY A 110 1.35 -11.84 -11.04
CA GLY A 110 0.33 -12.41 -11.90
C GLY A 110 -0.44 -13.59 -11.32
N ASP A 111 -0.17 -13.97 -10.06
CA ASP A 111 -0.97 -14.95 -9.32
C ASP A 111 -2.34 -14.33 -8.95
N ALA A 112 -3.16 -14.13 -9.97
CA ALA A 112 -4.54 -13.73 -9.86
C ALA A 112 -5.38 -14.99 -9.58
N GLY A 113 -6.32 -14.92 -8.63
CA GLY A 113 -7.15 -16.05 -8.24
C GLY A 113 -7.83 -16.70 -9.45
N VAL A 114 -8.65 -15.93 -10.16
CA VAL A 114 -9.37 -16.36 -11.37
C VAL A 114 -9.30 -15.29 -12.46
N TYR A 115 -9.07 -15.71 -13.71
CA TYR A 115 -9.20 -14.88 -14.89
C TYR A 115 -9.61 -15.71 -16.12
N LYS A 116 -10.56 -15.20 -16.92
CA LYS A 116 -11.17 -15.91 -18.07
C LYS A 116 -11.63 -17.32 -17.69
N GLN A 117 -12.37 -17.44 -16.58
CA GLN A 117 -12.94 -18.70 -16.06
C GLN A 117 -11.88 -19.78 -15.73
N ALA A 118 -10.63 -19.41 -15.56
CA ALA A 118 -9.55 -20.30 -15.18
C ALA A 118 -8.78 -19.75 -13.98
N ALA A 119 -8.28 -20.65 -13.12
CA ALA A 119 -7.33 -20.28 -12.08
C ALA A 119 -6.02 -19.81 -12.72
N ARG A 120 -5.44 -18.72 -12.21
CA ARG A 120 -4.17 -18.16 -12.69
C ARG A 120 -3.14 -18.09 -11.58
N THR A 121 -2.82 -19.24 -11.01
CA THR A 121 -1.88 -19.37 -9.90
C THR A 121 -0.70 -20.28 -10.27
N GLY A 122 0.44 -20.06 -9.64
CA GLY A 122 1.65 -20.86 -9.81
C GLY A 122 2.12 -20.87 -11.27
N ALA A 123 2.28 -22.07 -11.83
CA ALA A 123 2.75 -22.24 -13.21
C ALA A 123 1.78 -21.66 -14.28
N ALA A 124 0.52 -21.39 -13.94
CA ALA A 124 -0.48 -20.78 -14.82
C ALA A 124 -0.67 -19.26 -14.58
N SER A 125 0.20 -18.66 -13.76
CA SER A 125 0.21 -17.23 -13.45
C SER A 125 0.26 -16.36 -14.71
N LEU A 126 -0.39 -15.19 -14.65
CA LEU A 126 -0.37 -14.21 -15.74
C LEU A 126 0.97 -13.46 -15.84
N ASN A 127 1.80 -13.54 -14.80
CA ASN A 127 3.10 -12.90 -14.66
C ASN A 127 3.85 -13.56 -13.51
N THR A 128 5.00 -14.16 -13.80
CA THR A 128 5.85 -14.86 -12.82
C THR A 128 6.73 -13.96 -11.97
N TYR A 129 6.80 -12.66 -12.27
CA TYR A 129 7.58 -11.69 -11.50
C TYR A 129 7.07 -11.61 -10.06
N LYS A 130 7.98 -11.71 -9.08
CA LYS A 130 7.68 -11.49 -7.66
C LYS A 130 8.26 -10.15 -7.26
N VAL A 131 7.57 -9.46 -6.36
CA VAL A 131 8.11 -8.21 -5.79
C VAL A 131 9.37 -8.55 -5.00
N GLY A 132 10.54 -8.40 -5.63
CA GLY A 132 11.86 -8.66 -5.02
C GLY A 132 12.66 -9.73 -5.69
N ASP A 133 12.03 -10.43 -6.62
CA ASP A 133 12.76 -11.17 -7.63
C ASP A 133 13.32 -10.19 -8.66
N SER A 134 14.61 -9.98 -8.58
CA SER A 134 15.32 -9.05 -9.43
C SER A 134 16.28 -9.73 -10.39
N GLY A 135 16.28 -11.07 -10.45
CA GLY A 135 17.30 -11.81 -11.19
C GLY A 135 18.74 -11.39 -10.82
N GLY A 136 18.96 -11.01 -9.56
CA GLY A 136 20.26 -10.53 -9.05
C GLY A 136 20.52 -9.01 -9.16
N LYS A 137 19.52 -8.19 -9.52
CA LYS A 137 19.65 -6.72 -9.53
C LYS A 137 19.07 -6.10 -8.26
N SER A 138 19.88 -5.60 -7.33
CA SER A 138 19.38 -4.91 -6.13
C SER A 138 18.34 -3.84 -6.51
N LEU A 139 17.06 -4.12 -6.24
CA LEU A 139 16.00 -3.13 -6.35
C LEU A 139 16.00 -2.39 -5.03
N LEU A 140 16.49 -1.16 -5.03
CA LEU A 140 16.35 -0.24 -3.90
C LEU A 140 14.86 0.00 -3.63
N ASN A 141 14.50 0.18 -2.35
CA ASN A 141 13.17 0.60 -1.87
C ASN A 141 12.05 -0.45 -1.96
N MET A 142 12.35 -1.66 -1.50
CA MET A 142 11.41 -2.76 -1.45
C MET A 142 10.75 -2.92 -0.08
N ILE A 143 9.44 -2.77 -0.06
CA ILE A 143 8.63 -2.99 1.14
C ILE A 143 8.10 -4.42 1.18
N GLY A 144 8.20 -5.09 2.32
CA GLY A 144 7.52 -6.35 2.64
C GLY A 144 8.18 -7.63 2.15
N SER A 145 9.19 -7.57 1.27
CA SER A 145 9.88 -8.76 0.76
C SER A 145 10.42 -9.62 1.91
N GLY A 146 10.03 -10.90 1.95
CA GLY A 146 10.42 -11.81 3.03
C GLY A 146 9.86 -11.44 4.42
N GLY A 147 8.83 -10.59 4.49
CA GLY A 147 8.20 -10.14 5.72
C GLY A 147 8.90 -8.94 6.36
N ASN A 148 9.86 -8.33 5.66
CA ASN A 148 10.68 -7.27 6.21
C ASN A 148 10.07 -5.88 5.97
N MET A 149 9.78 -5.14 7.05
CA MET A 149 9.31 -3.76 7.02
C MET A 149 10.37 -2.75 7.50
N ALA A 150 11.61 -3.19 7.74
CA ALA A 150 12.70 -2.33 8.20
C ALA A 150 12.86 -1.06 7.35
N GLY A 151 13.05 0.08 8.01
CA GLY A 151 13.20 1.38 7.37
C GLY A 151 11.94 1.97 6.71
N ASN A 152 10.78 1.29 6.79
CA ASN A 152 9.52 1.80 6.23
C ASN A 152 8.68 2.51 7.29
N HIS A 153 7.92 3.52 6.86
CA HIS A 153 7.00 4.23 7.75
C HIS A 153 5.96 3.24 8.33
N PRO A 154 5.66 3.30 9.64
CA PRO A 154 4.77 2.34 10.28
C PRO A 154 3.33 2.40 9.76
N ILE A 155 2.71 1.23 9.61
CA ILE A 155 1.29 1.04 9.27
C ILE A 155 0.69 -0.03 10.19
N GLY A 156 -0.64 -0.12 10.26
CA GLY A 156 -1.32 -0.97 11.25
C GLY A 156 -1.19 -0.42 12.68
N MET A 157 -0.88 0.87 12.80
CA MET A 157 -0.55 1.57 14.03
C MET A 157 -1.63 2.62 14.38
N PRO A 158 -1.80 2.97 15.68
CA PRO A 158 -2.72 4.01 16.08
C PRO A 158 -2.28 5.39 15.60
N TYR A 159 -3.24 6.20 15.18
CA TYR A 159 -3.06 7.60 14.85
C TYR A 159 -3.59 8.45 16.01
N PRO A 160 -2.82 9.41 16.56
CA PRO A 160 -3.26 10.31 17.63
C PRO A 160 -4.34 11.34 17.24
N LEU A 161 -5.48 10.87 16.70
CA LEU A 161 -6.60 11.70 16.30
C LEU A 161 -7.08 12.55 17.49
N GLY A 162 -7.31 13.84 17.23
CA GLY A 162 -7.72 14.84 18.21
C GLY A 162 -6.61 15.18 19.21
N ASN A 163 -5.34 14.91 18.87
CA ASN A 163 -4.21 14.98 19.80
C ASN A 163 -4.47 14.12 21.06
N ALA A 164 -5.09 12.95 20.87
CA ALA A 164 -5.40 12.01 21.94
C ALA A 164 -4.84 10.63 21.62
N ALA A 165 -4.54 9.85 22.67
CA ALA A 165 -4.16 8.46 22.51
C ALA A 165 -5.29 7.67 21.83
N ASN A 166 -4.92 6.82 20.89
CA ASN A 166 -5.84 5.91 20.20
C ASN A 166 -5.34 4.47 20.32
N THR A 167 -6.26 3.52 20.24
CA THR A 167 -5.94 2.09 20.13
C THR A 167 -6.40 1.60 18.77
N TYR A 168 -5.49 1.00 18.00
CA TYR A 168 -5.77 0.46 16.69
C TYR A 168 -5.00 -0.84 16.52
N ASN A 169 -5.63 -1.89 15.98
CA ASN A 169 -5.00 -3.20 15.85
C ASN A 169 -4.45 -3.71 17.19
N SER A 170 -5.19 -3.49 18.27
CA SER A 170 -4.78 -3.82 19.66
C SER A 170 -3.50 -3.12 20.13
N ILE A 171 -3.03 -2.09 19.44
CA ILE A 171 -1.85 -1.28 19.79
C ILE A 171 -2.34 0.09 20.22
N THR A 172 -1.94 0.51 21.41
CA THR A 172 -2.29 1.82 21.97
C THR A 172 -1.12 2.79 21.79
N THR A 173 -1.42 4.04 21.47
CA THR A 173 -0.44 5.13 21.46
C THR A 173 0.35 5.13 22.78
N GLY A 174 1.68 5.10 22.68
CA GLY A 174 2.56 5.06 23.83
C GLY A 174 2.45 6.31 24.70
N SER A 175 2.74 6.15 25.99
CA SER A 175 2.59 7.21 27.00
C SER A 175 3.50 8.43 26.77
N ASN A 176 4.59 8.25 26.02
CA ASN A 176 5.60 9.29 25.80
C ASN A 176 5.46 9.95 24.41
N VAL A 177 4.40 9.65 23.67
CA VAL A 177 4.12 10.33 22.40
C VAL A 177 3.74 11.78 22.69
N THR A 178 4.48 12.72 22.11
CA THR A 178 4.14 14.15 22.16
C THR A 178 2.92 14.41 21.28
N LEU A 179 1.72 14.36 21.87
CA LEU A 179 0.46 14.46 21.11
C LEU A 179 0.34 15.78 20.32
N ALA A 180 0.96 16.87 20.79
CA ALA A 180 0.96 18.18 20.12
C ALA A 180 1.74 18.22 18.79
N GLU A 181 2.63 17.24 18.54
CA GLU A 181 3.38 17.13 17.27
C GLU A 181 2.56 16.46 16.15
N TRP A 182 1.29 16.14 16.41
CA TRP A 182 0.39 15.54 15.45
C TRP A 182 -0.67 16.54 14.98
N VAL A 183 -1.03 16.47 13.71
CA VAL A 183 -2.18 17.21 13.19
C VAL A 183 -3.44 16.61 13.81
N ALA A 184 -4.20 17.38 14.59
CA ALA A 184 -5.35 16.86 15.34
C ALA A 184 -6.36 16.11 14.47
N THR A 185 -6.64 16.64 13.29
CA THR A 185 -7.53 16.00 12.31
C THR A 185 -6.88 16.16 10.95
N PRO A 186 -6.12 15.16 10.50
CA PRO A 186 -5.42 15.24 9.24
C PRO A 186 -6.46 15.19 8.12
N THR A 187 -6.89 16.37 7.75
CA THR A 187 -7.53 16.65 6.48
C THR A 187 -6.43 17.22 5.61
N VAL A 188 -6.40 16.81 4.35
CA VAL A 188 -5.52 17.53 3.44
C VAL A 188 -6.01 18.96 3.32
N SER A 189 -5.06 19.87 3.37
CA SER A 189 -5.21 21.22 2.88
C SER A 189 -5.55 21.20 1.38
N ALA A 190 -6.26 22.23 0.92
CA ALA A 190 -6.37 22.48 -0.52
C ALA A 190 -4.95 22.52 -1.13
N PRO A 191 -4.72 21.91 -2.32
CA PRO A 191 -5.71 21.52 -3.32
C PRO A 191 -6.01 20.01 -3.44
N LEU A 192 -5.74 19.18 -2.43
CA LEU A 192 -5.87 17.73 -2.56
C LEU A 192 -7.32 17.28 -2.29
N ALA A 193 -8.07 16.83 -3.29
CA ALA A 193 -9.51 16.62 -3.15
C ALA A 193 -9.95 15.48 -2.19
N ASN A 194 -9.05 14.56 -1.80
CA ASN A 194 -9.44 13.29 -1.15
C ASN A 194 -8.53 12.79 0.00
N GLY A 195 -7.56 13.59 0.43
CA GLY A 195 -6.88 13.43 1.74
C GLY A 195 -6.02 12.22 2.00
N VAL A 196 -5.32 12.25 3.14
CA VAL A 196 -4.87 11.03 3.79
C VAL A 196 -6.10 10.28 4.29
N LYS A 197 -6.08 8.96 4.15
CA LYS A 197 -7.21 8.11 4.50
C LYS A 197 -6.95 7.42 5.83
N LEU A 198 -7.71 7.75 6.87
CA LEU A 198 -7.61 7.06 8.15
C LEU A 198 -8.60 5.89 8.24
N TYR A 199 -8.33 5.03 9.21
CA TYR A 199 -9.11 3.84 9.49
C TYR A 199 -9.50 3.79 10.96
N GLN A 200 -10.62 3.16 11.23
CA GLN A 200 -11.12 2.92 12.59
C GLN A 200 -11.22 1.42 12.84
N ASP A 201 -10.79 0.99 14.02
CA ASP A 201 -10.85 -0.40 14.48
C ASP A 201 -11.96 -0.55 15.53
N ASN A 202 -13.05 -1.22 15.17
CA ASN A 202 -14.14 -1.52 16.09
C ASN A 202 -14.12 -2.99 16.51
N GLY A 203 -13.13 -3.37 17.33
CA GLY A 203 -13.03 -4.72 17.88
C GLY A 203 -12.56 -5.74 16.84
N GLY A 204 -11.56 -5.39 16.04
CA GLY A 204 -11.03 -6.20 14.94
C GLY A 204 -11.78 -6.01 13.61
N VAL A 205 -12.77 -5.14 13.57
CA VAL A 205 -13.46 -4.75 12.33
C VAL A 205 -12.89 -3.40 11.88
N ILE A 206 -11.95 -3.46 10.95
CA ILE A 206 -11.27 -2.29 10.40
C ILE A 206 -12.09 -1.74 9.21
N THR A 207 -12.45 -0.47 9.29
CA THR A 207 -13.19 0.25 8.25
C THR A 207 -12.59 1.61 7.98
N ALA A 208 -12.81 2.15 6.79
CA ALA A 208 -12.35 3.49 6.45
C ALA A 208 -13.13 4.54 7.25
N GLY A 209 -12.42 5.52 7.78
CA GLY A 209 -12.99 6.59 8.61
C GLY A 209 -12.21 6.81 9.89
N THR A 210 -12.72 7.71 10.71
CA THR A 210 -12.10 8.11 11.98
C THR A 210 -13.08 7.91 13.11
N ALA A 211 -12.59 7.42 14.24
CA ALA A 211 -13.32 7.36 15.50
C ALA A 211 -12.37 7.65 16.67
N ALA A 212 -12.79 8.53 17.58
CA ALA A 212 -11.99 8.87 18.75
C ALA A 212 -11.62 7.62 19.56
N GLY A 213 -10.35 7.54 19.96
CA GLY A 213 -9.78 6.40 20.69
C GLY A 213 -9.56 5.14 19.87
N LYS A 214 -9.94 5.11 18.58
CA LYS A 214 -9.94 3.89 17.74
C LYS A 214 -9.33 4.08 16.36
N THR A 215 -8.66 5.20 16.11
CA THR A 215 -8.18 5.58 14.78
C THR A 215 -6.74 5.12 14.53
N GLY A 216 -6.45 4.71 13.30
CA GLY A 216 -5.13 4.27 12.86
C GLY A 216 -4.85 4.49 11.39
N MET A 217 -3.67 4.05 10.97
CA MET A 217 -3.12 4.22 9.62
C MET A 217 -2.83 2.89 8.95
N GLU A 218 -2.96 2.87 7.62
CA GLU A 218 -2.69 1.74 6.73
C GLU A 218 -1.83 2.22 5.54
N CYS A 219 -1.31 1.32 4.71
CA CYS A 219 -0.61 1.70 3.46
C CYS A 219 -1.43 2.69 2.62
N SER A 220 -2.73 2.41 2.50
CA SER A 220 -3.66 3.26 1.75
C SER A 220 -4.00 4.59 2.42
N SER A 221 -3.48 4.88 3.64
CA SER A 221 -3.52 6.22 4.23
C SER A 221 -2.67 7.20 3.44
N CYS A 222 -1.56 6.72 2.88
CA CYS A 222 -0.64 7.52 2.07
C CYS A 222 -0.77 7.20 0.59
N HIS A 223 -1.15 5.97 0.21
CA HIS A 223 -1.20 5.54 -1.20
C HIS A 223 -2.65 5.41 -1.73
N ASP A 224 -2.89 5.80 -2.98
CA ASP A 224 -4.13 5.58 -3.72
C ASP A 224 -3.87 4.86 -5.05
N VAL A 225 -4.20 3.57 -5.10
CA VAL A 225 -3.99 2.72 -6.28
C VAL A 225 -5.07 2.90 -7.36
N HIS A 226 -6.16 3.62 -7.10
CA HIS A 226 -7.23 3.73 -8.08
C HIS A 226 -6.90 4.75 -9.16
N ASN A 227 -7.47 5.95 -9.12
CA ASN A 227 -7.18 7.05 -10.06
C ASN A 227 -7.94 8.33 -9.70
N LYS A 228 -8.12 8.65 -8.41
CA LYS A 228 -8.90 9.84 -8.01
C LYS A 228 -8.40 10.56 -6.77
N SER A 229 -7.41 10.01 -6.08
CA SER A 229 -6.84 10.64 -4.88
C SER A 229 -5.32 10.66 -4.88
N SER A 230 -4.64 10.05 -5.85
CA SER A 230 -3.20 10.19 -6.00
C SER A 230 -2.88 11.57 -6.56
N ASN A 231 -1.93 12.28 -5.95
CA ASN A 231 -1.57 13.66 -6.26
C ASN A 231 -0.09 13.82 -6.66
N ASP A 232 0.69 12.74 -6.58
CA ASP A 232 2.11 12.70 -6.93
C ASP A 232 2.54 11.27 -7.29
N ASP A 233 3.80 11.11 -7.69
CA ASP A 233 4.46 9.84 -7.93
C ASP A 233 4.31 8.86 -6.75
N LEU A 234 4.58 7.59 -7.00
CA LEU A 234 4.42 6.50 -6.02
C LEU A 234 2.99 6.38 -5.48
N MET A 235 2.01 6.90 -6.23
CA MET A 235 0.58 6.85 -5.89
C MET A 235 0.25 7.62 -4.61
N LEU A 236 1.06 8.61 -4.24
CA LEU A 236 0.87 9.31 -2.97
C LEU A 236 -0.40 10.17 -2.99
N ARG A 237 -1.14 10.18 -1.89
CA ARG A 237 -2.32 11.02 -1.64
C ARG A 237 -1.97 12.47 -1.36
N GLY A 238 -0.72 12.74 -1.03
CA GLY A 238 -0.12 14.08 -0.97
C GLY A 238 1.10 14.16 -1.89
N LYS A 239 1.83 15.27 -1.80
CA LYS A 239 3.07 15.49 -2.55
C LYS A 239 4.27 14.95 -1.80
N LEU A 240 5.26 14.49 -2.55
CA LEU A 240 6.56 14.06 -2.06
C LEU A 240 7.40 15.27 -1.62
N ASN A 241 7.18 16.44 -2.22
CA ASN A 241 7.94 17.66 -1.97
C ASN A 241 7.05 18.78 -1.44
N GLY A 242 7.58 19.54 -0.48
CA GLY A 242 7.01 20.79 0.02
C GLY A 242 7.64 21.20 1.34
N SER A 243 7.19 22.32 1.91
CA SER A 243 7.74 22.88 3.15
C SER A 243 6.66 23.34 4.13
N THR A 244 5.40 23.38 3.70
CA THR A 244 4.24 23.70 4.51
C THR A 244 3.13 22.67 4.32
N GLN A 245 2.19 22.62 5.26
CA GLN A 245 1.00 21.79 5.09
C GLN A 245 0.21 22.20 3.84
N GLY A 246 0.12 23.50 3.53
CA GLY A 246 -0.59 24.04 2.36
C GLY A 246 0.01 23.66 1.00
N ASP A 247 1.27 23.22 0.96
CA ASP A 247 1.89 22.72 -0.27
C ASP A 247 1.32 21.35 -0.70
N GLY A 248 0.63 20.68 0.22
CA GLY A 248 0.18 19.30 0.09
C GLY A 248 1.27 18.28 0.45
N TYR A 249 2.37 18.70 1.08
CA TYR A 249 3.47 17.80 1.46
C TYR A 249 2.99 16.72 2.44
N ILE A 250 3.19 15.44 2.09
CA ILE A 250 2.57 14.30 2.78
C ILE A 250 2.89 14.24 4.27
N CYS A 251 4.14 14.51 4.67
CA CYS A 251 4.55 14.42 6.08
C CYS A 251 3.82 15.45 6.94
N LEU A 252 3.66 16.68 6.44
CA LEU A 252 3.00 17.77 7.15
C LEU A 252 1.47 17.67 7.12
N GLN A 253 0.91 16.63 6.48
CA GLN A 253 -0.50 16.32 6.63
C GLN A 253 -0.78 15.59 7.97
N CYS A 254 0.23 14.92 8.53
CA CYS A 254 0.09 14.14 9.76
C CYS A 254 0.90 14.71 10.94
N HIS A 255 2.03 15.36 10.66
CA HIS A 255 2.96 15.87 11.66
C HIS A 255 3.02 17.39 11.65
N VAL A 256 3.04 17.97 12.85
CA VAL A 256 3.31 19.39 13.08
C VAL A 256 4.81 19.53 13.31
N LYS A 257 5.41 20.55 12.69
CA LYS A 257 6.84 20.88 12.83
C LYS A 257 7.08 21.77 14.04
#